data_AF-A0A955MDP0-F1
#
_entry.id   AF-A0A955MDP0-F1
#
_cell.length_a   1.000
_cell.length_b   1.000
_cell.length_c   1.000
_cell.angle_alpha   90.00
_cell.angle_beta   90.00
_cell.angle_gamma   90.00
#
_symmetry.space_group_name_H-M   'P 1'
#
loop_
_entity.id
_entity.type
_entity.pdbx_description
1 polymer ?
#
loop_
_entity_poly.entity_id
_entity_poly.type
_entity_poly.pdbx_seq_one_letter_code
_entity_poly.pdbx_strand_id
1 'polypeptide(L)'
;MGVTHKLSQEVIDFIIARKKESPRIGVRKLADLVGEKFQIKISKSSVNNVLKEAHLSSSVGRRAQGTFKIPREKKEQLFVPQKKPEPPKKVDKSEQIKKELEKLNKPMSLMKDPAKPSAGSSAPAGQKPAAKVDEKLNDVKRQKLSWAGFVFLKAAQWEIFERSSLGQLLTPYIGKDQPDKISEACLYLRLLNIVSDEDIQDPADNAIWYFSGLPSDTTVSCVSEWTQKGEVSQKLLFEALRLQNEMKMGVRTFCAVLRDKTTVSFDATLTRLRTNTDKGSELPIDRAMGALSKRLVVNRQPLIFFFQDEAMFESPDLQRAVRCFDYGVDKHISQIKALDGQGRELAEFSIIPNKRRLFVVGLPSPTGKTLKEIRNAIKWAKKQKLSFPALKKAYYFSELKASEATTLFAGRDTAYRLFALWPEKGKRPGDFAEAPPAALVITNILRAKDTEIVSEFILRWPGLEPADHRGMESSLKESQNLSQQIVRDFSGLLDGFGRELQEYCLTHYGLKAFGANSQELAERVYRLPGTAVEDDRFLVVELEIGQEYPYIDQIQNTVKMFNERMIINSDDKRVFVRAKMA
;
A
#
# COMPACT_ATOMS: atom_id res chain seq x y z
N MET A 1 14.77 -11.06 -14.80
CA MET A 1 15.49 -10.97 -16.09
C MET A 1 16.92 -10.50 -15.85
N GLY A 2 17.87 -11.43 -15.76
CA GLY A 2 19.28 -11.15 -15.50
C GLY A 2 20.14 -11.60 -16.66
N VAL A 3 20.07 -10.91 -17.79
CA VAL A 3 21.12 -11.01 -18.81
C VAL A 3 22.24 -10.11 -18.31
N THR A 4 23.14 -10.66 -17.49
CA THR A 4 24.45 -10.07 -17.27
C THR A 4 25.19 -10.14 -18.60
N HIS A 5 25.01 -9.12 -19.45
CA HIS A 5 26.00 -8.87 -20.49
C HIS A 5 27.34 -8.77 -19.78
N LYS A 6 28.19 -9.78 -20.01
CA LYS A 6 29.56 -9.84 -19.50
C LYS A 6 30.26 -8.58 -20.02
N LEU A 7 30.43 -7.59 -19.14
CA LEU A 7 31.28 -6.44 -19.45
C LEU A 7 32.68 -6.99 -19.72
N SER A 8 33.34 -6.52 -20.76
CA SER A 8 34.73 -6.89 -21.00
C SER A 8 35.59 -6.40 -19.83
N GLN A 9 36.68 -7.12 -19.55
CA GLN A 9 37.59 -6.79 -18.45
C GLN A 9 38.12 -5.35 -18.59
N GLU A 10 38.36 -4.88 -19.82
CA GLU A 10 38.77 -3.50 -20.12
C GLU A 10 37.78 -2.44 -19.63
N VAL A 11 36.47 -2.70 -19.75
CA VAL A 11 35.42 -1.79 -19.28
C VAL A 11 35.37 -1.78 -17.75
N ILE A 12 35.52 -2.95 -17.12
CA ILE A 12 35.58 -3.08 -15.66
C ILE A 12 36.80 -2.32 -15.11
N ASP A 13 37.97 -2.54 -15.69
CA ASP A 13 39.22 -1.89 -15.30
C ASP A 13 39.15 -0.38 -15.47
N PHE A 14 38.54 0.10 -16.55
CA PHE A 14 38.30 1.53 -16.77
C PHE A 14 37.37 2.15 -15.71
N ILE A 15 36.25 1.48 -15.36
CA ILE A 15 35.33 1.96 -14.32
C ILE A 15 36.07 2.06 -12.97
N ILE A 16 36.85 1.04 -12.62
CA ILE A 16 37.61 0.98 -11.36
C ILE A 16 38.69 2.07 -11.33
N ALA A 17 39.48 2.21 -12.39
CA ALA A 17 40.54 3.22 -12.49
C ALA A 17 39.96 4.64 -12.37
N ARG A 18 38.88 4.94 -13.10
CA ARG A 18 38.27 6.27 -13.09
C ARG A 18 37.62 6.61 -11.74
N LYS A 19 37.06 5.61 -11.04
CA LYS A 19 36.53 5.80 -9.68
C LYS A 19 37.64 6.03 -8.65
N LYS A 20 38.79 5.34 -8.78
CA LYS A 20 39.97 5.56 -7.93
C LYS A 20 40.57 6.94 -8.13
N GLU A 21 40.68 7.40 -9.38
CA GLU A 21 41.22 8.72 -9.73
C GLU A 21 40.29 9.86 -9.28
N SER A 22 38.97 9.66 -9.35
CA SER A 22 37.98 10.67 -8.97
C SER A 22 36.90 10.09 -8.04
N PRO A 23 37.16 9.92 -6.72
CA PRO A 23 36.22 9.28 -5.79
C PRO A 23 34.84 9.94 -5.71
N ARG A 24 34.74 11.24 -6.03
CA ARG A 24 33.47 12.02 -6.03
C ARG A 24 32.60 11.77 -7.26
N ILE A 25 33.06 11.04 -8.28
CA ILE A 25 32.28 10.80 -9.49
C ILE A 25 31.06 9.93 -9.19
N GLY A 26 29.89 10.38 -9.65
CA GLY A 26 28.62 9.66 -9.51
C GLY A 26 28.48 8.51 -10.51
N VAL A 27 27.74 7.48 -10.13
CA VAL A 27 27.55 6.26 -10.94
C VAL A 27 26.94 6.54 -12.32
N ARG A 28 26.05 7.55 -12.45
CA ARG A 28 25.50 7.96 -13.75
C ARG A 28 26.57 8.51 -14.69
N LYS A 29 27.39 9.44 -14.19
CA LYS A 29 28.47 10.05 -14.97
C LYS A 29 29.52 9.01 -15.40
N LEU A 30 29.78 8.00 -14.58
CA LEU A 30 30.62 6.86 -14.99
C LEU A 30 29.98 6.04 -16.11
N ALA A 31 28.67 5.81 -16.08
CA ALA A 31 27.97 5.13 -17.17
C ALA A 31 28.06 5.92 -18.49
N ASP A 32 27.91 7.24 -18.42
CA ASP A 32 28.03 8.13 -19.59
C ASP A 32 29.46 8.10 -20.16
N LEU A 33 30.50 8.18 -19.32
CA LEU A 33 31.90 8.11 -19.73
C LEU A 33 32.27 6.74 -20.37
N VAL A 34 31.71 5.65 -19.86
CA VAL A 34 31.87 4.32 -20.46
C VAL A 34 31.19 4.26 -21.83
N GLY A 35 29.99 4.85 -21.94
CA GLY A 35 29.26 4.97 -23.19
C GLY A 35 30.04 5.76 -24.25
N GLU A 36 30.65 6.88 -23.86
CA GLU A 36 31.48 7.70 -24.75
C GLU A 36 32.75 6.98 -25.21
N LYS A 37 33.48 6.33 -24.28
CA LYS A 37 34.79 5.73 -24.58
C LYS A 37 34.69 4.42 -25.35
N PHE A 38 33.76 3.55 -24.98
CA PHE A 38 33.66 2.20 -25.54
C PHE A 38 32.52 2.05 -26.53
N GLN A 39 31.69 3.09 -26.73
CA GLN A 39 30.49 3.03 -27.58
C GLN A 39 29.50 1.93 -27.15
N ILE A 40 29.46 1.61 -25.84
CA ILE A 40 28.57 0.60 -25.25
C ILE A 40 27.57 1.26 -24.31
N LYS A 41 26.28 1.00 -24.51
CA LYS A 41 25.22 1.51 -23.63
C LYS A 41 25.13 0.69 -22.34
N ILE A 42 25.76 1.19 -21.27
CA ILE A 42 25.76 0.54 -19.95
C ILE A 42 24.71 1.15 -19.01
N SER A 43 24.03 0.31 -18.22
CA SER A 43 23.07 0.78 -17.22
C SER A 43 23.76 1.27 -15.94
N LYS A 44 23.13 2.20 -15.21
CA LYS A 44 23.58 2.63 -13.87
C LYS A 44 23.76 1.44 -12.91
N SER A 45 22.90 0.44 -13.00
CA SER A 45 22.94 -0.73 -12.11
C SER A 45 24.19 -1.57 -12.35
N SER A 46 24.56 -1.76 -13.62
CA SER A 46 25.75 -2.51 -14.02
C SER A 46 27.03 -1.87 -13.47
N VAL A 47 27.18 -0.55 -13.61
CA VAL A 47 28.31 0.19 -13.03
C VAL A 47 28.32 0.08 -11.50
N ASN A 48 27.15 0.13 -10.85
CA ASN A 48 27.06 0.00 -9.39
C ASN A 48 27.49 -1.39 -8.90
N ASN A 49 27.19 -2.45 -9.65
CA ASN A 49 27.60 -3.82 -9.31
C ASN A 49 29.13 -3.96 -9.40
N VAL A 50 29.74 -3.47 -10.49
CA VAL A 50 31.21 -3.44 -10.64
C VAL A 50 31.88 -2.71 -9.47
N LEU A 51 31.32 -1.55 -9.05
CA LEU A 51 31.87 -0.80 -7.91
C LEU A 51 31.67 -1.49 -6.56
N LYS A 52 30.61 -2.28 -6.38
CA LYS A 52 30.38 -3.07 -5.16
C LYS A 52 31.35 -4.24 -5.08
N GLU A 53 31.55 -4.95 -6.19
CA GLU A 53 32.51 -6.07 -6.29
C GLU A 53 33.94 -5.60 -6.05
N ALA A 54 34.31 -4.41 -6.54
CA ALA A 54 35.61 -3.79 -6.29
C ALA A 54 35.74 -3.11 -4.91
N HIS A 55 34.71 -3.16 -4.05
CA HIS A 55 34.66 -2.46 -2.76
C HIS A 55 34.89 -0.93 -2.83
N LEU A 56 34.61 -0.30 -3.98
CA LEU A 56 34.72 1.15 -4.21
C LEU A 56 33.37 1.88 -4.15
N SER A 57 32.28 1.16 -3.84
CA SER A 57 31.00 1.79 -3.59
C SER A 57 31.07 2.59 -2.29
N SER A 58 31.09 3.93 -2.41
CA SER A 58 30.88 4.80 -1.26
C SER A 58 29.54 4.42 -0.62
N SER A 59 29.54 4.16 0.69
CA SER A 59 28.28 3.99 1.42
C SER A 59 27.41 5.20 1.10
N VAL A 60 26.26 4.97 0.50
CA VAL A 60 25.26 6.03 0.31
C VAL A 60 24.66 6.26 1.68
N GLY A 61 25.44 6.91 2.55
CA GLY A 61 24.98 7.42 3.81
C GLY A 61 23.93 8.47 3.49
N ARG A 62 22.66 8.16 3.79
CA ARG A 62 21.76 9.21 4.26
C ARG A 62 22.56 9.97 5.33
N ARG A 63 22.75 11.29 5.18
CA ARG A 63 23.38 12.09 6.23
C ARG A 63 22.73 11.71 7.56
N ALA A 64 23.51 11.21 8.49
CA ALA A 64 23.07 10.95 9.85
C ALA A 64 22.85 12.32 10.53
N GLN A 65 21.72 12.95 10.25
CA GLN A 65 21.14 13.93 11.16
C GLN A 65 19.97 13.24 11.85
N GLY A 66 20.25 12.69 13.04
CA GLY A 66 19.25 12.09 13.91
C GLY A 66 19.57 10.64 14.25
N THR A 67 20.12 10.41 15.43
CA THR A 67 20.17 9.10 16.08
C THR A 67 18.74 8.64 16.38
N PHE A 68 18.30 7.55 15.76
CA PHE A 68 17.12 6.80 16.18
C PHE A 68 17.33 6.35 17.64
N LYS A 69 16.56 6.90 18.59
CA LYS A 69 16.57 6.48 19.99
C LYS A 69 15.37 5.58 20.24
N ILE A 70 15.62 4.29 20.42
CA ILE A 70 14.63 3.38 20.99
C ILE A 70 14.41 3.79 22.45
N PRO A 71 13.17 4.02 22.92
CA PRO A 71 12.87 4.28 24.32
C PRO A 71 13.50 3.21 25.23
N ARG A 72 14.12 3.62 26.34
CA ARG A 72 14.89 2.70 27.22
C ARG A 72 14.07 1.49 27.66
N GLU A 73 12.80 1.70 27.99
CA GLU A 73 11.86 0.67 28.44
C GLU A 73 11.66 -0.45 27.39
N LYS A 74 11.62 -0.12 26.10
CA LYS A 74 11.51 -1.14 25.02
C LYS A 74 12.83 -1.83 24.70
N LYS A 75 13.96 -1.18 24.98
CA LYS A 75 15.28 -1.79 24.80
C LYS A 75 15.50 -2.94 25.79
N GLU A 76 14.89 -2.86 26.98
CA GLU A 76 14.92 -3.93 27.98
C GLU A 76 13.98 -5.10 27.64
N GLN A 77 12.85 -4.82 26.98
CA GLN A 77 11.90 -5.85 26.55
C GLN A 77 12.35 -6.60 25.27
N LEU A 78 13.02 -5.91 24.35
CA LEU A 78 13.50 -6.49 23.08
C LEU A 78 14.83 -7.23 23.22
N PHE A 79 15.60 -6.93 24.26
CA PHE A 79 16.87 -7.57 24.56
C PHE A 79 16.83 -8.11 25.97
N VAL A 80 16.11 -9.21 26.20
CA VAL A 80 16.28 -10.00 27.42
C VAL A 80 17.75 -10.45 27.44
N PRO A 81 18.56 -10.00 28.40
CA PRO A 81 19.96 -10.37 28.41
C PRO A 81 20.03 -11.86 28.76
N GLN A 82 20.30 -12.70 27.76
CA GLN A 82 20.87 -14.01 28.06
C GLN A 82 22.18 -13.75 28.80
N LYS A 83 22.27 -14.31 30.02
CA LYS A 83 23.39 -14.20 30.94
C LYS A 83 24.67 -14.69 30.24
N LYS A 84 25.38 -13.78 29.58
CA LYS A 84 26.71 -14.03 29.01
C LYS A 84 27.73 -13.97 30.17
N PRO A 85 28.72 -14.89 30.20
CA PRO A 85 29.78 -14.86 31.20
C PRO A 85 30.60 -13.57 31.08
N GLU A 86 31.01 -13.03 32.23
CA GLU A 86 31.68 -11.74 32.36
C GLU A 86 32.99 -11.68 31.56
N PRO A 87 33.20 -10.63 30.75
CA PRO A 87 34.53 -10.28 30.27
C PRO A 87 35.20 -9.20 31.15
N PRO A 88 36.54 -9.14 31.15
CA PRO A 88 37.34 -8.32 32.07
C PRO A 88 37.33 -6.82 31.73
N LYS A 89 37.84 -6.06 32.70
CA LYS A 89 37.77 -4.60 32.90
C LYS A 89 38.20 -3.71 31.72
N LYS A 90 37.57 -2.52 31.72
CA LYS A 90 37.58 -1.40 30.78
C LYS A 90 38.94 -0.70 30.57
N VAL A 91 39.11 -0.12 29.37
CA VAL A 91 39.98 1.05 29.11
C VAL A 91 39.15 2.15 28.43
N ASP A 92 39.34 3.38 28.91
CA ASP A 92 38.58 4.60 28.62
C ASP A 92 39.02 5.26 27.29
N LYS A 93 38.06 5.65 26.44
CA LYS A 93 38.28 6.38 25.16
C LYS A 93 37.31 7.56 25.01
N SER A 94 37.02 8.26 26.10
CA SER A 94 36.06 9.38 26.12
C SER A 94 36.62 10.75 25.66
N GLU A 95 37.92 10.88 25.38
CA GLU A 95 38.53 12.18 25.01
C GLU A 95 38.66 12.47 23.51
N GLN A 96 38.58 11.47 22.62
CA GLN A 96 38.77 11.72 21.18
C GLN A 96 37.53 12.28 20.47
N ILE A 97 36.33 12.14 21.06
CA ILE A 97 35.07 12.55 20.41
C ILE A 97 34.78 14.06 20.62
N LYS A 98 35.33 14.69 21.66
CA LYS A 98 35.09 16.11 21.94
C LYS A 98 35.81 17.07 20.97
N LYS A 99 36.90 16.65 20.33
CA LYS A 99 37.68 17.50 19.40
C LYS A 99 37.17 17.54 17.95
N GLU A 100 36.24 16.67 17.55
CA GLU A 100 35.66 16.67 16.20
C GLU A 100 34.34 17.46 16.10
N LEU A 101 33.62 17.64 17.20
CA LEU A 101 32.31 18.32 17.22
C LEU A 101 32.40 19.86 17.16
N GLU A 102 33.58 20.44 17.36
CA GLU A 102 33.79 21.90 17.36
C GLU A 102 34.11 22.49 15.97
N LYS A 103 34.31 21.66 14.94
CA LYS A 103 34.67 22.12 13.59
C LYS A 103 33.48 22.29 12.61
N LEU A 104 32.24 22.13 13.06
CA LEU A 104 31.06 22.11 12.19
C LEU A 104 30.08 23.30 12.32
N ASN A 105 30.42 24.33 13.11
CA ASN A 105 29.60 25.54 13.21
C ASN A 105 30.19 26.72 12.42
N LYS A 106 29.69 26.91 11.18
CA LYS A 106 29.62 28.24 10.54
C LYS A 106 28.25 28.44 9.88
N PRO A 107 27.63 29.63 10.02
CA PRO A 107 26.29 29.90 9.51
C PRO A 107 26.33 30.21 8.01
N MET A 108 25.33 29.74 7.27
CA MET A 108 25.17 29.99 5.84
C MET A 108 24.05 31.02 5.62
N SER A 109 24.39 32.11 4.94
CA SER A 109 23.53 33.27 4.70
C SER A 109 22.48 33.03 3.61
N LEU A 110 21.40 33.79 3.73
CA LEU A 110 20.24 33.92 2.85
C LEU A 110 20.60 34.32 1.39
N MET A 111 19.96 33.66 0.42
CA MET A 111 19.72 34.15 -0.95
C MET A 111 18.28 33.77 -1.29
N LYS A 112 17.35 34.74 -1.38
CA LYS A 112 16.96 35.56 -2.53
C LYS A 112 16.15 34.79 -3.59
N ASP A 113 14.87 35.15 -3.66
CA ASP A 113 13.84 34.68 -4.59
C ASP A 113 14.17 34.99 -6.06
N PRO A 114 13.76 34.15 -7.01
CA PRO A 114 13.57 34.56 -8.38
C PRO A 114 12.09 34.75 -8.72
N ALA A 115 11.79 36.02 -9.04
CA ALA A 115 10.91 36.52 -10.09
C ALA A 115 9.72 35.68 -10.63
N LYS A 116 8.56 36.32 -10.49
CA LYS A 116 7.31 36.23 -11.26
C LYS A 116 7.54 36.09 -12.78
N PRO A 117 6.77 35.23 -13.49
CA PRO A 117 6.43 35.48 -14.89
C PRO A 117 4.99 35.97 -15.03
N SER A 118 4.85 36.86 -16.00
CA SER A 118 3.69 37.64 -16.42
C SER A 118 2.56 36.84 -17.07
N ALA A 119 1.37 37.43 -16.98
CA ALA A 119 0.17 37.06 -17.72
C ALA A 119 0.34 37.23 -19.25
N GLY A 120 -0.33 36.35 -20.02
CA GLY A 120 -0.41 36.49 -21.47
C GLY A 120 -1.04 35.30 -22.20
N SER A 121 -2.36 35.39 -22.38
CA SER A 121 -3.15 35.07 -23.59
C SER A 121 -3.01 33.71 -24.33
N SER A 122 -4.19 33.11 -24.52
CA SER A 122 -4.76 32.57 -25.77
C SER A 122 -5.14 31.09 -25.73
N ALA A 123 -6.44 30.87 -25.88
CA ALA A 123 -7.07 29.57 -26.02
C ALA A 123 -6.92 29.05 -27.46
N PRO A 124 -6.63 27.76 -27.66
CA PRO A 124 -6.96 27.08 -28.90
C PRO A 124 -8.23 26.23 -28.73
N ALA A 125 -9.19 26.52 -29.61
CA ALA A 125 -10.34 25.69 -29.87
C ALA A 125 -9.93 24.31 -30.43
N GLY A 126 -10.71 23.28 -30.10
CA GLY A 126 -10.84 22.09 -30.94
C GLY A 126 -9.85 20.94 -30.72
N GLN A 127 -9.72 20.40 -29.50
CA GLN A 127 -9.22 19.02 -29.34
C GLN A 127 -10.39 18.02 -29.41
N LYS A 128 -10.34 17.15 -30.44
CA LYS A 128 -11.20 15.97 -30.59
C LYS A 128 -11.07 15.07 -29.35
N PRO A 129 -12.17 14.50 -28.82
CA PRO A 129 -12.16 13.78 -27.55
C PRO A 129 -11.42 12.43 -27.65
N ALA A 130 -10.75 12.09 -26.54
CA ALA A 130 -9.85 10.96 -26.33
C ALA A 130 -10.52 9.56 -26.31
N ALA A 131 -11.32 9.23 -27.32
CA ALA A 131 -12.13 8.00 -27.36
C ALA A 131 -11.37 6.71 -27.76
N LYS A 132 -10.04 6.71 -27.90
CA LYS A 132 -9.27 5.53 -28.40
C LYS A 132 -8.55 4.69 -27.34
N VAL A 133 -8.79 4.90 -26.05
CA VAL A 133 -8.10 4.13 -24.99
C VAL A 133 -8.89 2.90 -24.52
N ASP A 134 -10.21 2.85 -24.74
CA ASP A 134 -11.08 1.83 -24.12
C ASP A 134 -11.11 0.46 -24.85
N GLU A 135 -10.65 0.35 -26.10
CA GLU A 135 -10.70 -0.94 -26.84
C GLU A 135 -9.61 -1.94 -26.46
N LYS A 136 -8.47 -1.51 -25.88
CA LYS A 136 -7.32 -2.39 -25.66
C LYS A 136 -7.53 -3.48 -24.59
N LEU A 137 -8.55 -3.36 -23.72
CA LEU A 137 -8.77 -4.37 -22.68
C LEU A 137 -9.47 -5.63 -23.21
N ASN A 138 -10.09 -5.57 -24.39
CA ASN A 138 -10.76 -6.74 -24.97
C ASN A 138 -9.78 -7.76 -25.55
N ASP A 139 -8.57 -7.32 -25.91
CA ASP A 139 -7.51 -8.19 -26.44
C ASP A 139 -6.65 -8.83 -25.33
N VAL A 140 -6.89 -8.48 -24.07
CA VAL A 140 -6.12 -9.02 -22.93
C VAL A 140 -6.51 -10.47 -22.69
N LYS A 141 -5.51 -11.34 -22.60
CA LYS A 141 -5.68 -12.77 -22.31
C LYS A 141 -6.48 -12.93 -21.01
N ARG A 142 -7.69 -13.48 -21.11
CA ARG A 142 -8.51 -13.85 -19.96
C ARG A 142 -8.22 -15.30 -19.61
N GLN A 143 -7.84 -15.55 -18.38
CA GLN A 143 -7.66 -16.90 -17.86
C GLN A 143 -8.86 -17.26 -17.00
N LYS A 144 -9.53 -18.35 -17.32
CA LYS A 144 -10.55 -18.93 -16.44
C LYS A 144 -9.83 -19.54 -15.24
N LEU A 145 -10.39 -19.36 -14.06
CA LEU A 145 -9.81 -19.87 -12.83
C LEU A 145 -10.86 -20.64 -12.04
N SER A 146 -10.56 -21.92 -11.73
CA SER A 146 -11.22 -22.60 -10.64
C SER A 146 -10.75 -21.96 -9.34
N TRP A 147 -11.68 -21.70 -8.42
CA TRP A 147 -11.40 -21.13 -7.09
C TRP A 147 -10.79 -19.72 -7.13
N ALA A 148 -11.22 -18.88 -8.07
CA ALA A 148 -10.82 -17.47 -8.16
C ALA A 148 -11.02 -16.68 -6.85
N GLY A 149 -11.98 -17.06 -6.01
CA GLY A 149 -12.19 -16.49 -4.67
C GLY A 149 -10.98 -16.61 -3.73
N PHE A 150 -10.07 -17.53 -4.01
CA PHE A 150 -8.79 -17.68 -3.32
C PHE A 150 -7.93 -16.39 -3.34
N VAL A 151 -8.19 -15.46 -4.26
CA VAL A 151 -7.55 -14.12 -4.30
C VAL A 151 -7.59 -13.40 -2.95
N PHE A 152 -8.60 -13.62 -2.10
CA PHE A 152 -8.66 -13.01 -0.77
C PHE A 152 -7.52 -13.50 0.15
N LEU A 153 -7.24 -14.80 0.18
CA LEU A 153 -6.12 -15.36 0.95
C LEU A 153 -4.78 -14.87 0.39
N LYS A 154 -4.63 -14.88 -0.93
CA LYS A 154 -3.41 -14.41 -1.57
C LYS A 154 -3.15 -12.92 -1.30
N ALA A 155 -4.20 -12.11 -1.33
CA ALA A 155 -4.10 -10.70 -1.02
C ALA A 155 -3.72 -10.43 0.43
N ALA A 156 -4.24 -11.19 1.39
CA ALA A 156 -3.79 -11.10 2.78
C ALA A 156 -2.28 -11.36 2.88
N GLN A 157 -1.79 -12.39 2.18
CA GLN A 157 -0.36 -12.68 2.14
C GLN A 157 0.45 -11.52 1.54
N TRP A 158 0.04 -11.00 0.37
CA TRP A 158 0.69 -9.85 -0.26
C TRP A 158 0.69 -8.64 0.66
N GLU A 159 -0.43 -8.34 1.32
CA GLU A 159 -0.54 -7.20 2.22
C GLU A 159 0.36 -7.36 3.44
N ILE A 160 0.43 -8.55 4.05
CA ILE A 160 1.24 -8.77 5.24
C ILE A 160 2.74 -8.80 4.94
N PHE A 161 3.16 -9.46 3.86
CA PHE A 161 4.57 -9.84 3.69
C PHE A 161 5.25 -9.28 2.45
N GLU A 162 4.53 -8.62 1.54
CA GLU A 162 4.99 -8.23 0.19
C GLU A 162 5.38 -9.41 -0.73
N ARG A 163 5.86 -10.51 -0.18
CA ARG A 163 6.36 -11.73 -0.82
C ARG A 163 6.08 -12.96 0.05
N SER A 164 6.45 -14.14 -0.41
CA SER A 164 6.39 -15.37 0.39
C SER A 164 7.24 -15.26 1.66
N SER A 165 6.60 -15.06 2.82
CA SER A 165 7.29 -15.08 4.12
C SER A 165 7.77 -16.47 4.47
N LEU A 166 6.94 -17.47 4.19
CA LEU A 166 7.29 -18.87 4.36
C LEU A 166 8.43 -19.26 3.41
N GLY A 167 8.41 -18.78 2.18
CA GLY A 167 9.49 -18.95 1.21
C GLY A 167 10.81 -18.38 1.69
N GLN A 168 10.82 -17.13 2.17
CA GLN A 168 11.99 -16.50 2.75
C GLN A 168 12.52 -17.26 3.97
N LEU A 169 11.61 -17.73 4.82
CA LEU A 169 11.92 -18.51 6.01
C LEU A 169 12.54 -19.87 5.65
N LEU A 170 12.04 -20.52 4.60
CA LEU A 170 12.42 -21.87 4.21
C LEU A 170 13.56 -21.95 3.19
N THR A 171 13.86 -20.85 2.50
CA THR A 171 14.98 -20.75 1.54
C THR A 171 16.31 -21.28 2.10
N PRO A 172 16.70 -21.00 3.36
CA PRO A 172 17.95 -21.53 3.92
C PRO A 172 17.95 -23.05 4.13
N TYR A 173 16.78 -23.68 4.20
CA TYR A 173 16.62 -25.07 4.62
C TYR A 173 16.30 -26.01 3.45
N ILE A 174 15.69 -25.51 2.37
CA ILE A 174 15.09 -26.37 1.34
C ILE A 174 15.71 -26.21 -0.07
N GLY A 175 16.77 -25.40 -0.20
CA GLY A 175 17.54 -25.27 -1.44
C GLY A 175 16.95 -24.27 -2.44
N LYS A 176 17.46 -24.29 -3.67
CA LYS A 176 17.39 -23.14 -4.61
C LYS A 176 16.19 -23.12 -5.55
N ASP A 177 15.47 -24.23 -5.73
CA ASP A 177 14.43 -24.30 -6.76
C ASP A 177 13.09 -23.76 -6.25
N GLN A 178 12.91 -22.45 -6.43
CA GLN A 178 11.65 -21.72 -6.21
C GLN A 178 10.97 -21.94 -4.83
N PRO A 179 11.70 -21.83 -3.71
CA PRO A 179 11.15 -22.08 -2.36
C PRO A 179 9.93 -21.21 -2.05
N ASP A 180 9.88 -20.00 -2.60
CA ASP A 180 8.76 -19.07 -2.41
C ASP A 180 7.43 -19.64 -2.92
N LYS A 181 7.42 -20.24 -4.10
CA LYS A 181 6.19 -20.69 -4.75
C LYS A 181 5.70 -22.02 -4.19
N ILE A 182 6.63 -22.95 -3.96
CA ILE A 182 6.30 -24.28 -3.42
C ILE A 182 5.79 -24.15 -1.99
N SER A 183 6.45 -23.34 -1.15
CA SER A 183 6.00 -23.12 0.21
C SER A 183 4.62 -22.47 0.29
N GLU A 184 4.33 -21.52 -0.60
CA GLU A 184 3.00 -20.92 -0.74
C GLU A 184 1.95 -21.96 -1.08
N ALA A 185 2.20 -22.76 -2.12
CA ALA A 185 1.35 -23.88 -2.47
C ALA A 185 1.08 -24.81 -1.28
N CYS A 186 2.14 -25.28 -0.59
CA CYS A 186 2.02 -26.13 0.60
C CYS A 186 1.09 -25.51 1.65
N LEU A 187 1.28 -24.22 1.95
CA LEU A 187 0.48 -23.48 2.92
C LEU A 187 -1.01 -23.49 2.54
N TYR A 188 -1.31 -23.25 1.27
CA TYR A 188 -2.69 -23.14 0.79
C TYR A 188 -3.39 -24.48 0.65
N LEU A 189 -2.72 -25.50 0.13
CA LEU A 189 -3.25 -26.87 0.07
C LEU A 189 -3.62 -27.32 1.49
N ARG A 190 -2.72 -27.11 2.46
CA ARG A 190 -2.96 -27.45 3.86
C ARG A 190 -4.12 -26.67 4.46
N LEU A 191 -4.17 -25.35 4.27
CA LEU A 191 -5.23 -24.48 4.80
C LEU A 191 -6.62 -24.88 4.28
N LEU A 192 -6.70 -25.31 3.02
CA LEU A 192 -7.94 -25.71 2.35
C LEU A 192 -8.22 -27.21 2.45
N ASN A 193 -7.43 -27.95 3.23
CA ASN A 193 -7.51 -29.40 3.41
C ASN A 193 -7.54 -30.18 2.08
N ILE A 194 -6.71 -29.77 1.13
CA ILE A 194 -6.45 -30.49 -0.12
C ILE A 194 -5.33 -31.49 0.15
N VAL A 195 -5.62 -32.78 -0.05
CA VAL A 195 -4.69 -33.87 0.21
C VAL A 195 -4.29 -34.60 -1.06
N SER A 196 -5.09 -34.51 -2.13
CA SER A 196 -4.82 -35.19 -3.39
C SER A 196 -5.21 -34.37 -4.62
N ASP A 197 -4.76 -34.82 -5.79
CA ASP A 197 -5.04 -34.15 -7.07
C ASP A 197 -6.54 -34.20 -7.42
N GLU A 198 -7.28 -35.20 -6.92
CA GLU A 198 -8.73 -35.31 -7.12
C GLU A 198 -9.53 -34.19 -6.43
N ASP A 199 -8.97 -33.55 -5.41
CA ASP A 199 -9.58 -32.40 -4.73
C ASP A 199 -9.53 -31.12 -5.60
N ILE A 200 -8.66 -31.09 -6.61
CA ILE A 200 -8.45 -29.95 -7.49
C ILE A 200 -9.22 -30.17 -8.79
N GLN A 201 -10.34 -29.45 -8.92
CA GLN A 201 -11.05 -29.37 -10.19
C GLN A 201 -10.23 -28.54 -11.18
N ASP A 202 -9.85 -29.17 -12.29
CA ASP A 202 -9.06 -28.58 -13.37
C ASP A 202 -7.71 -28.01 -12.88
N PRO A 203 -6.68 -28.87 -12.72
CA PRO A 203 -5.37 -28.43 -12.28
C PRO A 203 -4.77 -27.33 -13.15
N ALA A 204 -5.04 -27.31 -14.47
CA ALA A 204 -4.41 -26.33 -15.34
C ALA A 204 -4.88 -24.90 -15.07
N ASP A 205 -6.14 -24.76 -14.64
CA ASP A 205 -6.80 -23.49 -14.39
C ASP A 205 -7.04 -23.23 -12.89
N ASN A 206 -6.34 -23.91 -11.99
CA ASN A 206 -6.53 -23.69 -10.55
C ASN A 206 -5.87 -22.38 -10.06
N ALA A 207 -6.65 -21.58 -9.31
CA ALA A 207 -6.20 -20.32 -8.74
C ALA A 207 -4.97 -20.45 -7.83
N ILE A 208 -4.81 -21.55 -7.09
CA ILE A 208 -3.67 -21.76 -6.19
C ILE A 208 -2.37 -21.73 -6.99
N TRP A 209 -2.33 -22.43 -8.12
CA TRP A 209 -1.15 -22.48 -8.99
C TRP A 209 -0.92 -21.15 -9.70
N TYR A 210 -1.99 -20.59 -10.29
CA TYR A 210 -1.93 -19.31 -10.99
C TYR A 210 -1.35 -18.20 -10.11
N PHE A 211 -1.90 -18.00 -8.90
CA PHE A 211 -1.45 -16.94 -8.01
C PHE A 211 -0.11 -17.22 -7.31
N SER A 212 0.27 -18.49 -7.18
CA SER A 212 1.61 -18.87 -6.69
C SER A 212 2.66 -18.79 -7.79
N GLY A 213 2.26 -18.57 -9.05
CA GLY A 213 3.15 -18.54 -10.22
C GLY A 213 3.78 -19.90 -10.52
N LEU A 214 3.11 -20.99 -10.12
CA LEU A 214 3.52 -22.35 -10.42
C LEU A 214 3.04 -22.76 -11.82
N PRO A 215 3.78 -23.64 -12.53
CA PRO A 215 3.32 -24.22 -13.78
C PRO A 215 1.95 -24.92 -13.63
N SER A 216 1.13 -24.87 -14.68
CA SER A 216 -0.22 -25.46 -14.71
C SER A 216 -0.23 -26.99 -14.62
N ASP A 217 0.90 -27.65 -14.87
CA ASP A 217 1.12 -29.09 -14.75
C ASP A 217 1.65 -29.51 -13.36
N THR A 218 1.70 -28.58 -12.39
CA THR A 218 2.10 -28.89 -11.01
C THR A 218 1.01 -29.72 -10.31
N THR A 219 1.40 -30.83 -9.68
CA THR A 219 0.51 -31.72 -8.92
C THR A 219 0.62 -31.50 -7.41
N VAL A 220 -0.44 -31.85 -6.67
CA VAL A 220 -0.49 -31.90 -5.21
C VAL A 220 0.57 -32.84 -4.65
N SER A 221 0.80 -33.98 -5.33
CA SER A 221 1.85 -34.94 -4.99
C SER A 221 3.26 -34.31 -5.00
N CYS A 222 3.59 -33.57 -6.07
CA CYS A 222 4.86 -32.85 -6.18
C CYS A 222 5.10 -31.86 -5.03
N VAL A 223 4.04 -31.16 -4.60
CA VAL A 223 4.08 -30.21 -3.49
C VAL A 223 4.13 -30.93 -2.13
N SER A 224 3.40 -32.04 -1.98
CA SER A 224 3.30 -32.79 -0.73
C SER A 224 4.58 -33.53 -0.36
N GLU A 225 5.29 -34.10 -1.35
CA GLU A 225 6.63 -34.68 -1.12
C GLU A 225 7.60 -33.71 -0.45
N TRP A 226 7.44 -32.42 -0.73
CA TRP A 226 8.29 -31.38 -0.18
C TRP A 226 8.10 -31.20 1.33
N THR A 227 6.85 -31.33 1.80
CA THR A 227 6.53 -31.26 3.24
C THR A 227 7.08 -32.44 4.03
N GLN A 228 7.27 -33.59 3.38
CA GLN A 228 7.80 -34.81 4.01
C GLN A 228 9.33 -34.79 4.15
N LYS A 229 10.03 -34.04 3.28
CA LYS A 229 11.51 -34.00 3.23
C LYS A 229 12.14 -33.00 4.22
N GLY A 230 11.34 -32.09 4.79
CA GLY A 230 11.85 -31.01 5.63
C GLY A 230 11.98 -31.38 7.10
N GLU A 231 13.21 -31.51 7.62
CA GLU A 231 13.44 -31.51 9.06
C GLU A 231 13.26 -30.10 9.63
N VAL A 232 12.34 -29.96 10.59
CA VAL A 232 12.09 -28.67 11.24
C VAL A 232 13.07 -28.46 12.37
N SER A 233 14.13 -27.71 12.11
CA SER A 233 15.08 -27.30 13.15
C SER A 233 14.42 -26.38 14.19
N GLN A 234 14.90 -26.42 15.44
CA GLN A 234 14.44 -25.48 16.48
C GLN A 234 14.65 -24.01 16.07
N LYS A 235 15.72 -23.71 15.34
CA LYS A 235 15.99 -22.37 14.81
C LYS A 235 14.87 -21.91 13.87
N LEU A 236 14.46 -22.77 12.94
CA LEU A 236 13.36 -22.51 12.02
C LEU A 236 12.05 -22.24 12.78
N LEU A 237 11.76 -23.02 13.83
CA LEU A 237 10.59 -22.80 14.69
C LEU A 237 10.62 -21.42 15.36
N PHE A 238 11.75 -21.03 15.94
CA PHE A 238 11.87 -19.71 16.56
C PHE A 238 11.72 -18.57 15.56
N GLU A 239 12.29 -18.70 14.35
CA GLU A 239 12.13 -17.72 13.28
C GLU A 239 10.67 -17.66 12.79
N ALA A 240 9.99 -18.81 12.68
CA ALA A 240 8.57 -18.89 12.34
C ALA A 240 7.68 -18.20 13.38
N LEU A 241 7.89 -18.50 14.67
CA LEU A 241 7.15 -17.89 15.78
C LEU A 241 7.39 -16.38 15.84
N ARG A 242 8.62 -15.92 15.58
CA ARG A 242 8.92 -14.49 15.48
C ARG A 242 8.12 -13.84 14.35
N LEU A 243 8.11 -14.44 13.16
CA LEU A 243 7.34 -13.92 12.01
C LEU A 243 5.83 -13.91 12.30
N GLN A 244 5.27 -14.97 12.90
CA GLN A 244 3.86 -15.01 13.29
C GLN A 244 3.52 -13.92 14.32
N ASN A 245 4.39 -13.66 15.29
CA ASN A 245 4.20 -12.55 16.22
C ASN A 245 4.28 -11.18 15.53
N GLU A 246 5.15 -11.03 14.51
CA GLU A 246 5.20 -9.83 13.69
C GLU A 246 3.92 -9.61 12.87
N MET A 247 3.26 -10.67 12.39
CA MET A 247 1.96 -10.58 11.71
C MET A 247 0.87 -9.97 12.62
N LYS A 248 0.92 -10.29 13.91
CA LYS A 248 -0.04 -9.81 14.93
C LYS A 248 0.21 -8.37 15.34
N MET A 249 1.40 -7.83 15.09
CA MET A 249 1.72 -6.45 15.39
C MET A 249 1.14 -5.52 14.31
N GLY A 250 -0.06 -5.04 14.57
CA GLY A 250 -0.76 -4.08 13.74
C GLY A 250 -0.67 -2.64 14.27
N VAL A 251 -0.44 -1.68 13.38
CA VAL A 251 -0.79 -0.29 13.64
C VAL A 251 -2.26 -0.13 13.30
N ARG A 252 -3.01 0.48 14.20
CA ARG A 252 -4.41 0.80 14.01
C ARG A 252 -4.64 2.28 13.69
N THR A 253 -3.83 3.14 14.32
CA THR A 253 -4.02 4.58 14.27
C THR A 253 -2.68 5.30 14.21
N PHE A 254 -2.59 6.32 13.37
CA PHE A 254 -1.55 7.33 13.46
C PHE A 254 -2.11 8.59 14.12
N CYS A 255 -1.56 8.99 15.26
CA CYS A 255 -1.93 10.23 15.94
C CYS A 255 -0.86 11.30 15.67
N ALA A 256 -1.18 12.28 14.84
CA ALA A 256 -0.33 13.44 14.59
C ALA A 256 -0.59 14.51 15.65
N VAL A 257 0.43 14.84 16.44
CA VAL A 257 0.40 15.95 17.41
C VAL A 257 0.92 17.20 16.70
N LEU A 258 0.09 18.24 16.66
CA LEU A 258 0.40 19.51 16.03
C LEU A 258 1.16 20.42 17.01
N ARG A 259 1.79 21.48 16.49
CA ARG A 259 2.61 22.42 17.29
C ARG A 259 1.84 23.02 18.47
N ASP A 260 0.57 23.34 18.26
CA ASP A 260 -0.35 23.88 19.26
C ASP A 260 -0.92 22.81 20.22
N LYS A 261 -0.37 21.59 20.20
CA LYS A 261 -0.76 20.43 21.00
C LYS A 261 -2.12 19.83 20.65
N THR A 262 -2.83 20.37 19.65
CA THR A 262 -4.00 19.67 19.11
C THR A 262 -3.56 18.41 18.36
N THR A 263 -4.45 17.43 18.25
CA THR A 263 -4.16 16.16 17.57
C THR A 263 -5.05 15.96 16.35
N VAL A 264 -4.55 15.19 15.39
CA VAL A 264 -5.32 14.66 14.26
C VAL A 264 -5.01 13.17 14.16
N SER A 265 -6.04 12.34 14.21
CA SER A 265 -5.90 10.89 14.12
C SER A 265 -6.25 10.40 12.73
N PHE A 266 -5.45 9.49 12.22
CA PHE A 266 -5.64 8.81 10.94
C PHE A 266 -5.73 7.31 11.16
N ASP A 267 -6.41 6.60 10.28
CA ASP A 267 -6.30 5.15 10.24
C ASP A 267 -4.90 4.71 9.75
N ALA A 268 -4.57 3.44 9.95
CA ALA A 268 -3.26 2.91 9.59
C ALA A 268 -2.96 3.00 8.08
N THR A 269 -3.99 3.00 7.24
CA THR A 269 -3.82 3.14 5.78
C THR A 269 -3.63 4.61 5.35
N LEU A 270 -3.82 5.58 6.26
CA LEU A 270 -3.82 7.02 6.01
C LEU A 270 -4.84 7.45 4.95
N THR A 271 -6.04 6.88 4.99
CA THR A 271 -7.11 7.16 4.04
C THR A 271 -8.43 7.56 4.69
N ARG A 272 -8.51 7.53 6.01
CA ARG A 272 -9.61 8.12 6.79
C ARG A 272 -9.05 8.92 7.95
N LEU A 273 -9.70 10.04 8.29
CA LEU A 273 -9.54 10.62 9.63
C LEU A 273 -10.33 9.78 10.59
N ARG A 274 -9.77 9.52 11.76
CA ARG A 274 -10.47 8.84 12.83
C ARG A 274 -11.07 9.84 13.78
N THR A 275 -12.36 9.68 14.01
CA THR A 275 -13.05 10.20 15.17
C THR A 275 -12.88 9.21 16.33
N ASN A 276 -13.19 9.64 17.57
CA ASN A 276 -13.01 8.80 18.77
C ASN A 276 -13.83 7.48 18.73
N THR A 277 -14.82 7.37 17.84
CA THR A 277 -15.71 6.22 17.72
C THR A 277 -15.29 5.22 16.63
N ASP A 278 -14.40 5.60 15.72
CA ASP A 278 -14.09 4.74 14.58
C ASP A 278 -13.31 3.50 15.00
N LYS A 279 -13.79 2.31 14.63
CA LYS A 279 -13.06 1.05 14.76
C LYS A 279 -12.32 0.71 13.47
N GLY A 280 -11.42 1.59 13.04
CA GLY A 280 -10.66 1.41 11.80
C GLY A 280 -9.81 0.12 11.78
N SER A 281 -9.55 -0.36 10.56
CA SER A 281 -8.76 -1.57 10.29
C SER A 281 -7.29 -1.40 10.65
N GLU A 282 -6.71 -2.42 11.25
CA GLU A 282 -5.27 -2.50 11.49
C GLU A 282 -4.50 -2.80 10.19
N LEU A 283 -3.24 -2.39 10.16
CA LEU A 283 -2.28 -2.79 9.14
C LEU A 283 -1.02 -3.32 9.82
N PRO A 284 -0.36 -4.32 9.22
CA PRO A 284 0.99 -4.73 9.62
C PRO A 284 1.91 -3.53 9.74
N ILE A 285 2.73 -3.50 10.81
CA ILE A 285 3.54 -2.33 11.16
C ILE A 285 4.38 -1.80 9.98
N ASP A 286 5.01 -2.68 9.22
CA ASP A 286 5.87 -2.30 8.09
C ASP A 286 5.08 -1.62 6.97
N ARG A 287 3.86 -2.10 6.68
CA ARG A 287 2.97 -1.48 5.69
C ARG A 287 2.49 -0.11 6.14
N ALA A 288 2.06 -0.02 7.40
CA ALA A 288 1.61 1.24 7.98
C ALA A 288 2.76 2.27 7.97
N MET A 289 3.97 1.88 8.38
CA MET A 289 5.16 2.75 8.33
C MET A 289 5.54 3.13 6.90
N GLY A 290 5.42 2.20 5.94
CA GLY A 290 5.62 2.47 4.53
C GLY A 290 4.66 3.54 4.01
N ALA A 291 3.37 3.44 4.35
CA ALA A 291 2.35 4.43 4.00
C ALA A 291 2.65 5.79 4.65
N LEU A 292 2.96 5.81 5.96
CA LEU A 292 3.36 7.00 6.71
C LEU A 292 4.54 7.72 6.06
N SER A 293 5.58 6.96 5.73
CA SER A 293 6.78 7.49 5.10
C SER A 293 6.47 8.09 3.73
N LYS A 294 5.81 7.33 2.85
CA LYS A 294 5.53 7.75 1.46
C LYS A 294 4.60 8.96 1.39
N ARG A 295 3.54 8.99 2.21
CA ARG A 295 2.45 9.98 2.10
C ARG A 295 2.60 11.16 3.05
N LEU A 296 2.95 10.93 4.32
CA LEU A 296 2.93 11.99 5.33
C LEU A 296 4.32 12.59 5.61
N VAL A 297 5.38 11.78 5.66
CA VAL A 297 6.74 12.25 5.99
C VAL A 297 7.48 12.74 4.75
N VAL A 298 7.64 11.89 3.74
CA VAL A 298 8.34 12.21 2.50
C VAL A 298 7.43 12.92 1.49
N ASN A 299 6.10 12.73 1.58
CA ASN A 299 5.11 13.39 0.72
C ASN A 299 5.43 13.21 -0.77
N ARG A 300 5.76 11.97 -1.17
CA ARG A 300 5.97 11.59 -2.59
C ARG A 300 4.66 11.20 -3.27
N GLN A 301 3.67 10.82 -2.47
CA GLN A 301 2.32 10.46 -2.91
C GLN A 301 1.34 11.34 -2.14
N PRO A 302 0.27 11.81 -2.80
CA PRO A 302 -0.77 12.56 -2.10
C PRO A 302 -1.48 11.66 -1.08
N LEU A 303 -1.96 12.27 -0.01
CA LEU A 303 -2.89 11.63 0.90
C LEU A 303 -4.28 11.65 0.27
N ILE A 304 -4.91 10.49 0.10
CA ILE A 304 -6.22 10.37 -0.54
C ILE A 304 -7.24 9.90 0.49
N PHE A 305 -8.08 10.82 0.96
CA PHE A 305 -9.11 10.58 1.96
C PHE A 305 -10.49 10.48 1.34
N PHE A 306 -11.37 9.70 1.94
CA PHE A 306 -12.80 9.80 1.67
C PHE A 306 -13.57 9.78 2.98
N PHE A 307 -14.36 10.84 3.21
CA PHE A 307 -15.26 10.93 4.33
C PHE A 307 -16.61 10.34 3.95
N GLN A 308 -17.19 9.58 4.87
CA GLN A 308 -18.49 8.94 4.66
C GLN A 308 -19.63 9.72 5.32
N ASP A 309 -19.30 10.49 6.35
CA ASP A 309 -20.26 11.30 7.11
C ASP A 309 -20.27 12.73 6.58
N GLU A 310 -21.47 13.23 6.27
CA GLU A 310 -21.67 14.61 5.85
C GLU A 310 -21.36 15.60 6.98
N ALA A 311 -21.51 15.20 8.25
CA ALA A 311 -21.14 16.05 9.39
C ALA A 311 -19.64 16.41 9.40
N MET A 312 -18.80 15.65 8.67
CA MET A 312 -17.38 15.96 8.56
C MET A 312 -17.09 17.26 7.82
N PHE A 313 -18.02 17.79 7.00
CA PHE A 313 -17.86 19.11 6.37
C PHE A 313 -17.66 20.22 7.40
N GLU A 314 -18.37 20.13 8.52
CA GLU A 314 -18.35 21.13 9.59
C GLU A 314 -17.44 20.71 10.75
N SER A 315 -16.85 19.52 10.68
CA SER A 315 -16.00 18.98 11.74
C SER A 315 -14.70 19.78 11.90
N PRO A 316 -14.36 20.20 13.12
CA PRO A 316 -13.05 20.77 13.44
C PRO A 316 -11.89 19.84 13.09
N ASP A 317 -12.10 18.52 13.03
CA ASP A 317 -11.08 17.54 12.67
C ASP A 317 -10.67 17.65 11.21
N LEU A 318 -11.64 17.80 10.30
CA LEU A 318 -11.35 18.01 8.88
C LEU A 318 -10.56 19.31 8.69
N GLN A 319 -11.00 20.38 9.35
CA GLN A 319 -10.30 21.66 9.26
C GLN A 319 -8.87 21.57 9.81
N ARG A 320 -8.66 20.88 10.94
CA ARG A 320 -7.33 20.63 11.52
C ARG A 320 -6.45 19.79 10.58
N ALA A 321 -6.98 18.73 10.01
CA ALA A 321 -6.26 17.88 9.06
C ALA A 321 -5.83 18.68 7.82
N VAL A 322 -6.74 19.43 7.21
CA VAL A 322 -6.40 20.26 6.04
C VAL A 322 -5.36 21.32 6.41
N ARG A 323 -5.46 21.97 7.57
CA ARG A 323 -4.44 22.94 8.05
C ARG A 323 -3.07 22.30 8.27
N CYS A 324 -3.03 21.06 8.77
CA CYS A 324 -1.76 20.39 9.01
C CYS A 324 -1.06 19.97 7.71
N PHE A 325 -1.81 19.74 6.63
CA PHE A 325 -1.26 19.48 5.31
C PHE A 325 -0.82 20.74 4.59
N ASP A 326 -1.56 21.83 4.78
CA ASP A 326 -1.35 23.05 4.02
C ASP A 326 -0.31 24.01 4.62
N TYR A 327 0.42 23.54 5.64
CA TYR A 327 1.49 24.28 6.28
C TYR A 327 1.02 25.56 6.99
N GLY A 328 -0.08 25.47 7.74
CA GLY A 328 -0.48 26.54 8.67
C GLY A 328 0.61 26.78 9.74
N VAL A 329 0.92 28.06 10.02
CA VAL A 329 2.02 28.49 10.92
C VAL A 329 1.96 27.80 12.30
N ASP A 330 0.75 27.57 12.80
CA ASP A 330 0.41 26.99 14.09
C ASP A 330 0.05 25.49 14.05
N LYS A 331 -0.24 24.94 12.85
CA LYS A 331 -0.78 23.57 12.69
C LYS A 331 0.20 22.58 12.08
N HIS A 332 1.49 22.87 12.01
CA HIS A 332 2.45 21.89 11.51
C HIS A 332 2.56 20.68 12.46
N ILE A 333 2.82 19.51 11.88
CA ILE A 333 2.96 18.26 12.61
C ILE A 333 4.29 18.28 13.35
N SER A 334 4.23 18.24 14.69
CA SER A 334 5.41 18.20 15.56
C SER A 334 5.85 16.77 15.87
N GLN A 335 4.89 15.84 15.95
CA GLN A 335 5.13 14.46 16.34
C GLN A 335 4.06 13.57 15.72
N ILE A 336 4.41 12.32 15.43
CA ILE A 336 3.45 11.29 15.00
C ILE A 336 3.65 10.06 15.87
N LYS A 337 2.57 9.58 16.48
CA LYS A 337 2.52 8.34 17.25
C LYS A 337 1.82 7.26 16.45
N ALA A 338 2.39 6.07 16.41
CA ALA A 338 1.74 4.87 15.87
C ALA A 338 1.16 4.06 17.02
N LEU A 339 -0.14 3.82 17.00
CA LEU A 339 -0.88 3.16 18.07
C LEU A 339 -1.47 1.83 17.57
N ASP A 340 -1.48 0.82 18.43
CA ASP A 340 -2.08 -0.50 18.16
C ASP A 340 -3.61 -0.53 18.38
N GLY A 341 -4.18 -1.73 18.29
CA GLY A 341 -5.59 -2.02 18.57
C GLY A 341 -6.12 -1.54 19.91
N GLN A 342 -5.25 -1.54 20.92
CA GLN A 342 -5.52 -1.19 22.31
C GLN A 342 -5.13 0.26 22.63
N GLY A 343 -4.68 1.03 21.64
CA GLY A 343 -4.21 2.40 21.83
C GLY A 343 -2.81 2.49 22.44
N ARG A 344 -2.08 1.37 22.56
CA ARG A 344 -0.70 1.36 23.06
C ARG A 344 0.24 1.89 21.99
N GLU A 345 1.23 2.67 22.43
CA GLU A 345 2.21 3.28 21.51
C GLU A 345 3.21 2.23 21.02
N LEU A 346 3.21 1.98 19.71
CA LEU A 346 4.16 1.11 19.03
C LEU A 346 5.44 1.87 18.66
N ALA A 347 5.29 3.08 18.12
CA ALA A 347 6.40 3.91 17.68
C ALA A 347 6.08 5.41 17.76
N GLU A 348 7.13 6.23 17.86
CA GLU A 348 7.05 7.69 17.86
C GLU A 348 8.03 8.29 16.85
N PHE A 349 7.56 9.29 16.11
CA PHE A 349 8.35 10.08 15.17
C PHE A 349 8.28 11.56 15.53
N SER A 350 9.37 12.11 16.06
CA SER A 350 9.49 13.53 16.44
C SER A 350 10.16 14.40 15.36
N ILE A 351 10.82 13.78 14.36
CA ILE A 351 11.47 14.50 13.26
C ILE A 351 10.57 14.44 12.04
N ILE A 352 9.62 15.38 11.99
CA ILE A 352 8.68 15.50 10.87
C ILE A 352 9.04 16.74 10.04
N PRO A 353 9.39 16.58 8.75
CA PRO A 353 9.73 17.71 7.90
C PRO A 353 8.58 18.72 7.83
N ASN A 354 8.94 19.98 8.02
CA ASN A 354 8.00 21.08 8.00
C ASN A 354 7.78 21.53 6.55
N LYS A 355 6.76 20.97 5.90
CA LYS A 355 6.45 21.23 4.50
C LYS A 355 4.96 21.06 4.22
N ARG A 356 4.52 21.67 3.13
CA ARG A 356 3.22 21.43 2.53
C ARG A 356 3.10 19.98 2.04
N ARG A 357 1.95 19.36 2.31
CA ARG A 357 1.61 17.99 1.95
C ARG A 357 0.50 17.99 0.91
N LEU A 358 0.63 17.14 -0.09
CA LEU A 358 -0.36 17.04 -1.16
C LEU A 358 -1.50 16.15 -0.66
N PHE A 359 -2.74 16.55 -0.92
CA PHE A 359 -3.90 15.76 -0.55
C PHE A 359 -4.99 15.82 -1.61
N VAL A 360 -5.84 14.79 -1.58
CA VAL A 360 -7.10 14.69 -2.29
C VAL A 360 -8.12 14.19 -1.27
N VAL A 361 -9.13 15.00 -0.97
CA VAL A 361 -10.16 14.74 0.03
C VAL A 361 -11.47 14.59 -0.70
N GLY A 362 -12.04 13.39 -0.68
CA GLY A 362 -13.41 13.17 -1.09
C GLY A 362 -14.36 13.36 0.08
N LEU A 363 -15.50 13.98 -0.18
CA LEU A 363 -16.60 14.21 0.74
C LEU A 363 -17.87 13.65 0.10
N PRO A 364 -18.83 13.14 0.89
CA PRO A 364 -20.07 12.63 0.32
C PRO A 364 -20.88 13.78 -0.29
N SER A 365 -21.85 13.44 -1.13
CA SER A 365 -22.81 14.42 -1.65
C SER A 365 -23.41 15.25 -0.51
N PRO A 366 -23.34 16.58 -0.57
CA PRO A 366 -23.98 17.39 0.45
C PRO A 366 -25.50 17.39 0.29
N THR A 367 -26.23 16.90 1.29
CA THR A 367 -27.69 16.95 1.39
C THR A 367 -28.18 18.20 2.16
N GLY A 368 -27.31 18.83 2.96
CA GLY A 368 -27.59 20.00 3.79
C GLY A 368 -27.65 21.35 3.07
N LYS A 369 -28.07 22.39 3.82
CA LYS A 369 -28.21 23.79 3.35
C LYS A 369 -26.87 24.48 3.11
N THR A 370 -25.81 24.03 3.77
CA THR A 370 -24.47 24.65 3.82
C THR A 370 -23.82 24.81 2.44
N LEU A 371 -24.32 24.12 1.39
CA LEU A 371 -23.70 24.09 0.07
C LEU A 371 -24.65 24.44 -1.08
N LYS A 372 -25.63 25.32 -0.83
CA LYS A 372 -26.52 25.87 -1.86
C LYS A 372 -25.76 26.48 -3.04
N GLU A 373 -24.64 27.15 -2.77
CA GLU A 373 -23.78 27.75 -3.81
C GLU A 373 -23.13 26.68 -4.70
N ILE A 374 -22.57 25.63 -4.09
CA ILE A 374 -21.97 24.50 -4.82
C ILE A 374 -23.01 23.80 -5.71
N ARG A 375 -24.24 23.61 -5.22
CA ARG A 375 -25.34 23.03 -6.02
C ARG A 375 -25.66 23.87 -7.25
N ASN A 376 -25.71 25.19 -7.09
CA ASN A 376 -25.97 26.09 -8.21
C ASN A 376 -24.84 26.05 -9.25
N ALA A 377 -23.59 25.99 -8.80
CA ALA A 377 -22.42 25.85 -9.69
C ALA A 377 -22.42 24.52 -10.45
N ILE A 378 -22.80 23.43 -9.78
CA ILE A 378 -22.88 22.08 -10.35
C ILE A 378 -23.86 21.98 -11.53
N LYS A 379 -25.03 22.62 -11.43
CA LYS A 379 -26.13 22.48 -12.40
C LYS A 379 -25.68 22.79 -13.84
N TRP A 380 -24.73 23.70 -14.00
CA TRP A 380 -24.26 24.21 -15.29
C TRP A 380 -22.85 23.74 -15.66
N ALA A 381 -22.24 22.89 -14.83
CA ALA A 381 -20.86 22.48 -14.99
C ALA A 381 -20.70 21.47 -16.14
N LYS A 382 -19.72 21.69 -17.02
CA LYS A 382 -19.43 20.80 -18.15
C LYS A 382 -18.85 19.48 -17.62
N LYS A 383 -19.58 18.38 -17.81
CA LYS A 383 -19.19 17.06 -17.35
C LYS A 383 -18.19 16.41 -18.33
N GLN A 384 -17.11 15.86 -17.81
CA GLN A 384 -16.14 15.04 -18.52
C GLN A 384 -16.32 13.57 -18.11
N LYS A 385 -16.31 12.64 -19.08
CA LYS A 385 -16.40 11.20 -18.81
C LYS A 385 -15.00 10.63 -18.57
N LEU A 386 -14.88 9.76 -17.58
CA LEU A 386 -13.68 9.01 -17.25
C LEU A 386 -14.01 7.52 -17.09
N SER A 387 -13.50 6.70 -17.99
CA SER A 387 -13.69 5.24 -18.00
C SER A 387 -12.60 4.54 -17.19
N PHE A 388 -12.97 3.50 -16.44
CA PHE A 388 -12.06 2.59 -15.75
C PHE A 388 -12.31 1.16 -16.22
N PRO A 389 -11.65 0.71 -17.29
CA PRO A 389 -11.85 -0.64 -17.85
C PRO A 389 -11.64 -1.75 -16.81
N ALA A 390 -10.62 -1.61 -15.95
CA ALA A 390 -10.33 -2.55 -14.86
C ALA A 390 -11.52 -2.72 -13.87
N LEU A 391 -12.35 -1.70 -13.71
CA LEU A 391 -13.53 -1.74 -12.84
C LEU A 391 -14.83 -1.99 -13.60
N LYS A 392 -14.83 -1.94 -14.96
CA LYS A 392 -16.05 -1.87 -15.79
C LYS A 392 -17.00 -0.75 -15.31
N LYS A 393 -16.42 0.38 -14.90
CA LYS A 393 -17.17 1.56 -14.43
C LYS A 393 -16.72 2.79 -15.21
N ALA A 394 -17.64 3.72 -15.40
CA ALA A 394 -17.27 5.07 -15.77
C ALA A 394 -17.87 6.07 -14.78
N TYR A 395 -17.22 7.22 -14.73
CA TYR A 395 -17.62 8.33 -13.89
C TYR A 395 -17.67 9.59 -14.74
N TYR A 396 -18.57 10.49 -14.39
CA TYR A 396 -18.58 11.84 -14.90
C TYR A 396 -18.04 12.76 -13.82
N PHE A 397 -17.23 13.74 -14.19
CA PHE A 397 -16.75 14.74 -13.25
C PHE A 397 -16.76 16.14 -13.86
N SER A 398 -16.75 17.16 -13.00
CA SER A 398 -16.60 18.55 -13.43
C SER A 398 -15.85 19.34 -12.37
N GLU A 399 -14.89 20.17 -12.80
CA GLU A 399 -14.23 21.13 -11.92
C GLU A 399 -15.15 22.33 -11.68
N LEU A 400 -15.31 22.69 -10.42
CA LEU A 400 -16.05 23.86 -9.97
C LEU A 400 -15.08 25.03 -9.75
N LYS A 401 -15.58 26.27 -9.77
CA LYS A 401 -14.71 27.44 -9.60
C LYS A 401 -14.09 27.48 -8.19
N ALA A 402 -12.93 28.11 -8.08
CA ALA A 402 -12.12 28.12 -6.86
C ALA A 402 -12.76 28.90 -5.69
N SER A 403 -13.61 29.89 -5.98
CA SER A 403 -14.35 30.65 -4.97
C SER A 403 -15.19 29.73 -4.07
N GLU A 404 -15.79 28.69 -4.65
CA GLU A 404 -16.65 27.72 -4.00
C GLU A 404 -15.85 26.72 -3.13
N ALA A 405 -14.57 26.50 -3.47
CA ALA A 405 -13.68 25.73 -2.61
C ALA A 405 -13.19 26.55 -1.41
N THR A 406 -13.11 27.88 -1.56
CA THR A 406 -12.57 28.78 -0.55
C THR A 406 -13.58 29.00 0.58
N THR A 407 -14.88 28.96 0.28
CA THR A 407 -15.95 29.04 1.30
C THR A 407 -15.90 27.85 2.28
N LEU A 408 -15.49 26.67 1.82
CA LEU A 408 -15.33 25.48 2.67
C LEU A 408 -14.17 25.61 3.68
N PHE A 409 -13.17 26.43 3.39
CA PHE A 409 -12.00 26.62 4.25
C PHE A 409 -11.71 28.10 4.50
N ALA A 410 -12.76 28.86 4.83
CA ALA A 410 -12.75 30.31 5.00
C ALA A 410 -11.48 30.86 5.70
N GLY A 411 -11.00 32.00 5.20
CA GLY A 411 -9.89 32.77 5.79
C GLY A 411 -8.49 32.32 5.36
N ARG A 412 -8.30 31.86 4.11
CA ARG A 412 -7.00 31.34 3.65
C ARG A 412 -6.59 31.85 2.28
N ASP A 413 -5.30 32.11 2.13
CA ASP A 413 -4.64 32.45 0.86
C ASP A 413 -4.33 31.22 -0.01
N THR A 414 -4.70 30.03 0.44
CA THR A 414 -4.42 28.80 -0.29
C THR A 414 -5.47 28.54 -1.36
N ALA A 415 -5.02 28.49 -2.61
CA ALA A 415 -5.85 27.97 -3.69
C ALA A 415 -6.10 26.46 -3.53
N TYR A 416 -7.37 26.07 -3.60
CA TYR A 416 -7.83 24.69 -3.69
C TYR A 416 -8.60 24.49 -5.00
N ARG A 417 -8.63 23.24 -5.46
CA ARG A 417 -9.48 22.80 -6.58
C ARG A 417 -10.59 21.92 -6.04
N LEU A 418 -11.76 22.02 -6.65
CA LEU A 418 -12.97 21.31 -6.25
C LEU A 418 -13.58 20.63 -7.47
N PHE A 419 -13.82 19.32 -7.37
CA PHE A 419 -14.47 18.53 -8.40
C PHE A 419 -15.77 17.95 -7.86
N ALA A 420 -16.80 17.92 -8.68
CA ALA A 420 -18.01 17.13 -8.43
C ALA A 420 -17.95 15.84 -9.25
N LEU A 421 -18.36 14.72 -8.65
CA LEU A 421 -18.20 13.38 -9.22
C LEU A 421 -19.54 12.61 -9.23
N TRP A 422 -19.88 11.99 -10.37
CA TRP A 422 -21.08 11.19 -10.56
C TRP A 422 -20.74 9.79 -11.10
N PRO A 423 -21.32 8.71 -10.55
CA PRO A 423 -21.20 7.39 -11.16
C PRO A 423 -22.10 7.28 -12.40
N GLU A 424 -21.66 6.52 -13.41
CA GLU A 424 -22.49 6.15 -14.56
C GLU A 424 -23.53 5.08 -14.15
N LYS A 425 -24.56 5.46 -13.38
CA LYS A 425 -25.67 4.53 -13.03
C LYS A 425 -26.79 4.62 -14.05
N GLY A 426 -26.77 3.79 -15.10
CA GLY A 426 -27.93 3.44 -15.95
C GLY A 426 -28.72 4.59 -16.58
N LYS A 427 -28.20 5.81 -16.53
CA LYS A 427 -28.88 7.06 -16.86
C LYS A 427 -28.30 7.65 -18.13
N ARG A 428 -29.16 8.19 -18.99
CA ARG A 428 -28.70 8.90 -20.19
C ARG A 428 -27.97 10.17 -19.76
N PRO A 429 -27.01 10.71 -20.55
CA PRO A 429 -26.29 11.94 -20.22
C PRO A 429 -27.17 13.15 -19.83
N GLY A 430 -28.45 13.18 -20.22
CA GLY A 430 -29.42 14.20 -19.83
C GLY A 430 -29.97 14.07 -18.41
N ASP A 431 -30.04 12.86 -17.85
CA ASP A 431 -30.64 12.60 -16.52
C ASP A 431 -29.71 13.01 -15.36
N PHE A 432 -28.47 13.39 -15.67
CA PHE A 432 -27.51 13.94 -14.70
C PHE A 432 -27.73 15.42 -14.39
N ALA A 433 -28.67 16.10 -15.07
CA ALA A 433 -28.96 17.50 -14.79
C ALA A 433 -29.55 17.69 -13.38
N GLU A 434 -30.26 16.68 -12.87
CA GLU A 434 -30.96 16.75 -11.58
C GLU A 434 -30.34 15.85 -10.50
N ALA A 435 -29.54 14.86 -10.87
CA ALA A 435 -28.90 13.97 -9.91
C ALA A 435 -27.76 14.69 -9.16
N PRO A 436 -27.76 14.71 -7.82
CA PRO A 436 -26.64 15.26 -7.06
C PRO A 436 -25.35 14.44 -7.33
N PRO A 437 -24.16 15.05 -7.27
CA PRO A 437 -22.91 14.31 -7.36
C PRO A 437 -22.83 13.29 -6.24
N ALA A 438 -22.30 12.10 -6.47
CA ALA A 438 -22.07 11.14 -5.40
C ALA A 438 -20.97 11.58 -4.44
N ALA A 439 -20.00 12.36 -4.91
CA ALA A 439 -18.92 12.89 -4.10
C ALA A 439 -18.44 14.27 -4.58
N LEU A 440 -17.91 15.04 -3.64
CA LEU A 440 -17.11 16.23 -3.90
C LEU A 440 -15.65 15.92 -3.59
N VAL A 441 -14.73 16.26 -4.49
CA VAL A 441 -13.29 16.00 -4.33
C VAL A 441 -12.55 17.32 -4.24
N ILE A 442 -11.88 17.56 -3.13
CA ILE A 442 -11.10 18.77 -2.87
C ILE A 442 -9.62 18.43 -2.85
N THR A 443 -8.79 19.26 -3.46
CA THR A 443 -7.35 19.03 -3.49
C THR A 443 -6.57 20.33 -3.49
N ASN A 444 -5.35 20.27 -2.96
CA ASN A 444 -4.37 21.33 -3.07
C ASN A 444 -3.34 21.10 -4.20
N ILE A 445 -3.57 20.11 -5.07
CA ILE A 445 -2.72 19.78 -6.23
C ILE A 445 -3.11 20.66 -7.42
N LEU A 446 -2.43 21.80 -7.56
CA LEU A 446 -2.79 22.83 -8.55
C LEU A 446 -2.34 22.54 -9.99
N ARG A 447 -1.30 21.71 -10.16
CA ARG A 447 -0.60 21.55 -11.45
C ARG A 447 -0.92 20.24 -12.19
N ALA A 448 -1.57 19.29 -11.54
CA ALA A 448 -1.91 18.01 -12.17
C ALA A 448 -3.16 18.14 -13.04
N LYS A 449 -3.30 17.27 -14.03
CA LYS A 449 -4.51 17.27 -14.88
C LYS A 449 -5.71 16.80 -14.08
N ASP A 450 -6.89 17.30 -14.44
CA ASP A 450 -8.16 16.99 -13.77
C ASP A 450 -8.39 15.47 -13.77
N THR A 451 -8.17 14.84 -14.92
CA THR A 451 -8.30 13.40 -15.10
C THR A 451 -7.33 12.61 -14.25
N GLU A 452 -6.12 13.10 -13.99
CA GLU A 452 -5.13 12.44 -13.13
C GLU A 452 -5.59 12.45 -11.67
N ILE A 453 -6.03 13.60 -11.16
CA ILE A 453 -6.49 13.76 -9.78
C ILE A 453 -7.73 12.91 -9.51
N VAL A 454 -8.73 13.01 -10.39
CA VAL A 454 -9.98 12.26 -10.27
C VAL A 454 -9.72 10.77 -10.45
N SER A 455 -8.78 10.37 -11.33
CA SER A 455 -8.37 8.98 -11.49
C SER A 455 -7.71 8.41 -10.25
N GLU A 456 -6.75 9.11 -9.65
CA GLU A 456 -6.14 8.65 -8.39
C GLU A 456 -7.18 8.51 -7.27
N PHE A 457 -8.13 9.45 -7.18
CA PHE A 457 -9.22 9.37 -6.21
C PHE A 457 -10.13 8.15 -6.43
N ILE A 458 -10.64 7.94 -7.64
CA ILE A 458 -11.54 6.82 -7.96
C ILE A 458 -10.81 5.49 -7.86
N LEU A 459 -9.55 5.44 -8.28
CA LEU A 459 -8.72 4.28 -8.07
C LEU A 459 -8.71 4.00 -6.56
N ARG A 460 -8.41 4.94 -5.67
CA ARG A 460 -8.44 4.65 -4.23
C ARG A 460 -9.84 4.25 -3.73
N TRP A 461 -10.88 4.92 -4.20
CA TRP A 461 -12.28 4.78 -3.75
C TRP A 461 -13.20 4.38 -4.90
N PRO A 462 -13.12 3.12 -5.39
CA PRO A 462 -13.89 2.67 -6.55
C PRO A 462 -15.37 2.46 -6.23
N GLY A 463 -15.73 2.42 -4.94
CA GLY A 463 -17.09 2.62 -4.44
C GLY A 463 -17.16 4.00 -3.80
N LEU A 464 -18.02 4.89 -4.32
CA LEU A 464 -18.32 6.17 -3.68
C LEU A 464 -19.36 6.04 -2.57
N GLU A 465 -20.02 4.89 -2.48
CA GLU A 465 -20.86 4.53 -1.34
C GLU A 465 -19.94 3.95 -0.25
N PRO A 466 -20.24 4.13 1.04
CA PRO A 466 -19.45 3.55 2.13
C PRO A 466 -19.61 2.02 2.17
N ALA A 467 -18.52 1.25 2.31
CA ALA A 467 -18.65 -0.17 2.67
C ALA A 467 -19.26 -0.28 4.07
N ASP A 468 -20.14 -1.26 4.30
CA ASP A 468 -20.73 -1.44 5.63
C ASP A 468 -19.71 -2.18 6.51
N HIS A 469 -19.13 -1.45 7.46
CA HIS A 469 -18.16 -1.98 8.42
C HIS A 469 -18.82 -2.42 9.74
N ARG A 470 -20.15 -2.22 9.90
CA ARG A 470 -20.85 -2.41 11.20
C ARG A 470 -20.88 -3.87 11.69
N GLY A 471 -20.62 -4.84 10.81
CA GLY A 471 -20.59 -6.26 11.15
C GLY A 471 -19.26 -6.81 11.70
N MET A 472 -18.18 -6.02 11.76
CA MET A 472 -16.84 -6.55 12.09
C MET A 472 -16.55 -6.70 13.60
N GLU A 473 -17.48 -6.29 14.47
CA GLU A 473 -17.11 -5.79 15.80
C GLU A 473 -17.05 -6.82 16.94
N SER A 474 -17.58 -8.04 16.81
CA SER A 474 -17.88 -8.88 17.99
C SER A 474 -16.82 -9.89 18.44
N SER A 475 -15.83 -10.28 17.63
CA SER A 475 -15.05 -11.51 17.93
C SER A 475 -13.59 -11.35 18.40
N LEU A 476 -13.02 -10.14 18.44
CA LEU A 476 -11.58 -9.97 18.73
C LEU A 476 -11.14 -10.43 20.14
N LYS A 477 -12.07 -10.63 21.07
CA LYS A 477 -11.75 -11.10 22.43
C LYS A 477 -11.53 -12.62 22.51
N GLU A 478 -12.07 -13.41 21.59
CA GLU A 478 -11.95 -14.87 21.64
C GLU A 478 -10.65 -15.40 21.01
N SER A 479 -10.11 -14.71 19.99
CA SER A 479 -8.91 -15.16 19.26
C SER A 479 -7.61 -15.14 20.08
N GLN A 480 -7.53 -14.38 21.20
CA GLN A 480 -6.28 -14.25 21.97
C GLN A 480 -5.88 -15.54 22.71
N ASN A 481 -6.84 -16.42 23.03
CA ASN A 481 -6.59 -17.64 23.81
C ASN A 481 -6.12 -18.84 22.96
N LEU A 482 -6.26 -18.81 21.63
CA LEU A 482 -5.93 -19.93 20.73
C LEU A 482 -4.45 -19.97 20.29
N SER A 483 -3.62 -19.04 20.76
CA SER A 483 -2.30 -18.75 20.18
C SER A 483 -1.11 -19.51 20.78
N GLN A 484 -1.32 -20.44 21.72
CA GLN A 484 -0.24 -21.23 22.33
C GLN A 484 -0.21 -22.70 21.90
N GLN A 485 -0.76 -23.03 20.73
CA GLN A 485 -0.47 -24.35 20.17
C GLN A 485 1.02 -24.45 19.85
N ILE A 486 1.69 -25.38 20.51
CA ILE A 486 3.12 -25.65 20.33
C ILE A 486 3.31 -26.15 18.89
N VAL A 487 3.98 -25.34 18.06
CA VAL A 487 4.44 -25.77 16.74
C VAL A 487 5.50 -26.86 16.96
N ARG A 488 5.13 -28.12 16.69
CA ARG A 488 6.03 -29.28 16.88
C ARG A 488 6.70 -29.73 15.59
N ASP A 489 6.07 -29.47 14.46
CA ASP A 489 6.44 -29.98 13.15
C ASP A 489 6.11 -28.97 12.03
N PHE A 490 6.38 -29.37 10.79
CA PHE A 490 6.18 -28.53 9.62
C PHE A 490 4.69 -28.25 9.38
N SER A 491 3.84 -29.25 9.60
CA SER A 491 2.39 -29.12 9.50
C SER A 491 1.84 -28.07 10.47
N GLY A 492 2.28 -28.09 11.73
CA GLY A 492 1.90 -27.08 12.72
C GLY A 492 2.37 -25.68 12.35
N LEU A 493 3.50 -25.56 11.64
CA LEU A 493 3.99 -24.29 11.13
C LEU A 493 3.06 -23.76 10.04
N LEU A 494 2.72 -24.59 9.04
CA LEU A 494 1.77 -24.25 7.99
C LEU A 494 0.39 -23.87 8.57
N ASP A 495 -0.12 -24.68 9.50
CA ASP A 495 -1.41 -24.46 10.16
C ASP A 495 -1.42 -23.13 10.91
N GLY A 496 -0.31 -22.77 11.57
CA GLY A 496 -0.13 -21.48 12.23
C GLY A 496 -0.21 -20.31 11.24
N PHE A 497 0.58 -20.32 10.16
CA PHE A 497 0.53 -19.26 9.14
C PHE A 497 -0.84 -19.19 8.44
N GLY A 498 -1.44 -20.33 8.14
CA GLY A 498 -2.75 -20.41 7.48
C GLY A 498 -3.85 -19.78 8.33
N ARG A 499 -3.82 -20.05 9.65
CA ARG A 499 -4.73 -19.43 10.62
C ARG A 499 -4.58 -17.92 10.67
N GLU A 500 -3.34 -17.41 10.72
CA GLU A 500 -3.10 -15.96 10.74
C GLU A 500 -3.56 -15.28 9.44
N LEU A 501 -3.34 -15.90 8.27
CA LEU A 501 -3.87 -15.39 7.00
C LEU A 501 -5.40 -15.37 6.98
N GLN A 502 -6.03 -16.42 7.48
CA GLN A 502 -7.48 -16.48 7.56
C GLN A 502 -8.06 -15.44 8.52
N GLU A 503 -7.49 -15.31 9.72
CA GLU A 503 -7.92 -14.29 10.69
C GLU A 503 -7.76 -12.88 10.13
N TYR A 504 -6.71 -12.66 9.33
CA TYR A 504 -6.53 -11.43 8.57
C TYR A 504 -7.68 -11.20 7.59
N CYS A 505 -8.04 -12.20 6.77
CA CYS A 505 -9.17 -12.08 5.84
C CYS A 505 -10.50 -11.82 6.55
N LEU A 506 -10.76 -12.53 7.64
CA LEU A 506 -11.94 -12.34 8.49
C LEU A 506 -12.03 -10.89 9.00
N THR A 507 -10.91 -10.35 9.48
CA THR A 507 -10.84 -9.02 10.11
C THR A 507 -10.80 -7.87 9.10
N HIS A 508 -10.20 -8.07 7.93
CA HIS A 508 -9.90 -6.97 7.02
C HIS A 508 -10.71 -6.96 5.72
N TYR A 509 -11.27 -8.10 5.32
CA TYR A 509 -12.11 -8.21 4.12
C TYR A 509 -13.59 -8.46 4.44
N GLY A 510 -13.96 -8.64 5.71
CA GLY A 510 -15.36 -8.84 6.10
C GLY A 510 -15.85 -10.27 5.93
N LEU A 511 -14.94 -11.23 5.84
CA LEU A 511 -15.29 -12.63 5.60
C LEU A 511 -15.99 -13.32 6.78
N LYS A 512 -16.06 -12.68 7.96
CA LYS A 512 -16.79 -13.22 9.13
C LYS A 512 -18.26 -13.53 8.83
N ALA A 513 -18.87 -12.80 7.90
CA ALA A 513 -20.26 -13.05 7.50
C ALA A 513 -20.47 -14.41 6.83
N PHE A 514 -19.40 -15.08 6.40
CA PHE A 514 -19.43 -16.38 5.72
C PHE A 514 -19.03 -17.54 6.63
N GLY A 515 -18.61 -17.29 7.87
CA GLY A 515 -18.12 -18.34 8.76
C GLY A 515 -16.83 -17.98 9.46
N ALA A 516 -16.45 -18.81 10.43
CA ALA A 516 -15.20 -18.64 11.19
C ALA A 516 -14.14 -19.68 10.85
N ASN A 517 -14.54 -20.89 10.42
CA ASN A 517 -13.60 -21.97 10.10
C ASN A 517 -13.19 -21.95 8.61
N SER A 518 -12.04 -22.56 8.31
CA SER A 518 -11.43 -22.53 6.97
C SER A 518 -12.31 -23.23 5.92
N GLN A 519 -13.01 -24.29 6.31
CA GLN A 519 -13.84 -25.10 5.43
C GLN A 519 -15.09 -24.34 4.95
N GLU A 520 -15.80 -23.66 5.85
CA GLU A 520 -16.94 -22.80 5.50
C GLU A 520 -16.51 -21.67 4.55
N LEU A 521 -15.37 -21.03 4.83
CA LEU A 521 -14.82 -20.01 3.93
C LEU A 521 -14.37 -20.59 2.60
N ALA A 522 -13.82 -21.80 2.59
CA ALA A 522 -13.44 -22.48 1.36
C ALA A 522 -14.67 -22.72 0.48
N GLU A 523 -15.70 -23.36 1.03
CA GLU A 523 -16.93 -23.69 0.31
C GLU A 523 -17.70 -22.46 -0.14
N ARG A 524 -17.80 -21.43 0.72
CA ARG A 524 -18.61 -20.25 0.43
C ARG A 524 -17.83 -19.24 -0.40
N VAL A 525 -16.56 -18.99 -0.12
CA VAL A 525 -15.81 -17.86 -0.70
C VAL A 525 -14.65 -18.32 -1.57
N TYR A 526 -13.69 -19.08 -1.04
CA TYR A 526 -12.43 -19.31 -1.74
C TYR A 526 -12.59 -20.17 -3.00
N ARG A 527 -13.56 -21.09 -3.01
CA ARG A 527 -13.86 -21.96 -4.16
C ARG A 527 -14.74 -21.31 -5.23
N LEU A 528 -15.15 -20.05 -5.07
CA LEU A 528 -15.91 -19.34 -6.11
C LEU A 528 -15.11 -19.31 -7.42
N PRO A 529 -15.68 -19.75 -8.55
CA PRO A 529 -15.02 -19.69 -9.84
C PRO A 529 -14.90 -18.25 -10.34
N GLY A 530 -14.07 -18.04 -11.36
CA GLY A 530 -13.95 -16.71 -11.94
C GLY A 530 -13.00 -16.62 -13.12
N THR A 531 -12.65 -15.38 -13.46
CA THR A 531 -11.65 -15.08 -14.49
C THR A 531 -10.63 -14.07 -13.97
N ALA A 532 -9.36 -14.28 -14.30
CA ALA A 532 -8.31 -13.29 -14.12
C ALA A 532 -8.00 -12.59 -15.44
N VAL A 533 -7.87 -11.26 -15.36
CA VAL A 533 -7.47 -10.40 -16.46
C VAL A 533 -6.32 -9.54 -15.97
N GLU A 534 -5.19 -9.60 -16.65
CA GLU A 534 -3.97 -8.94 -16.22
C GLU A 534 -3.47 -7.97 -17.29
N ASP A 535 -3.24 -6.71 -16.90
CA ASP A 535 -2.58 -5.71 -17.73
C ASP A 535 -1.27 -5.22 -17.08
N ASP A 536 -0.65 -4.18 -17.64
CA ASP A 536 0.62 -3.65 -17.12
C ASP A 536 0.53 -3.05 -15.72
N ARG A 537 -0.67 -2.66 -15.26
CA ARG A 537 -0.90 -1.93 -14.00
C ARG A 537 -1.82 -2.67 -13.03
N PHE A 538 -2.66 -3.56 -13.55
CA PHE A 538 -3.76 -4.16 -12.81
C PHE A 538 -3.82 -5.67 -12.99
N LEU A 539 -4.18 -6.34 -11.91
CA LEU A 539 -4.69 -7.70 -11.91
C LEU A 539 -6.16 -7.65 -11.48
N VAL A 540 -7.07 -7.99 -12.37
CA VAL A 540 -8.50 -7.95 -12.11
C VAL A 540 -9.05 -9.36 -12.04
N VAL A 541 -9.61 -9.74 -10.90
CA VAL A 541 -10.25 -11.03 -10.67
C VAL A 541 -11.76 -10.83 -10.67
N GLU A 542 -12.45 -11.39 -11.65
CA GLU A 542 -13.92 -11.41 -11.70
C GLU A 542 -14.45 -12.72 -11.14
N LEU A 543 -15.07 -12.68 -9.97
CA LEU A 543 -15.76 -13.81 -9.37
C LEU A 543 -17.10 -14.03 -10.07
N GLU A 544 -17.38 -15.26 -10.47
CA GLU A 544 -18.65 -15.68 -11.06
C GLU A 544 -19.58 -16.18 -9.94
N ILE A 545 -20.68 -15.45 -9.74
CA ILE A 545 -21.61 -15.69 -8.64
C ILE A 545 -22.97 -16.07 -9.24
N GLY A 546 -23.47 -17.24 -8.86
CA GLY A 546 -24.80 -17.70 -9.27
C GLY A 546 -25.91 -16.78 -8.75
N GLN A 547 -27.02 -16.68 -9.49
CA GLN A 547 -28.16 -15.81 -9.13
C GLN A 547 -28.80 -16.19 -7.78
N GLU A 548 -28.73 -17.46 -7.41
CA GLU A 548 -29.27 -18.01 -6.16
C GLU A 548 -28.24 -18.07 -5.02
N TYR A 549 -27.06 -17.47 -5.20
CA TYR A 549 -26.01 -17.55 -4.19
C TYR A 549 -26.43 -16.80 -2.91
N PRO A 550 -26.51 -17.46 -1.73
CA PRO A 550 -27.17 -16.90 -0.55
C PRO A 550 -26.45 -15.71 0.10
N TYR A 551 -25.20 -15.43 -0.32
CA TYR A 551 -24.36 -14.39 0.27
C TYR A 551 -23.97 -13.28 -0.72
N ILE A 552 -24.82 -12.98 -1.72
CA ILE A 552 -24.54 -11.96 -2.75
C ILE A 552 -24.21 -10.58 -2.17
N ASP A 553 -24.96 -10.10 -1.18
CA ASP A 553 -24.73 -8.78 -0.60
C ASP A 553 -23.42 -8.74 0.20
N GLN A 554 -23.12 -9.82 0.92
CA GLN A 554 -21.90 -9.97 1.72
C GLN A 554 -20.67 -10.03 0.81
N ILE A 555 -20.74 -10.73 -0.33
CA ILE A 555 -19.61 -10.82 -1.26
C ILE A 555 -19.39 -9.48 -1.98
N GLN A 556 -20.46 -8.76 -2.33
CA GLN A 556 -20.35 -7.40 -2.86
C GLN A 556 -19.67 -6.44 -1.86
N ASN A 557 -20.06 -6.50 -0.59
CA ASN A 557 -19.42 -5.70 0.46
C ASN A 557 -17.94 -6.12 0.67
N THR A 558 -17.65 -7.42 0.68
CA THR A 558 -16.28 -7.97 0.78
C THR A 558 -15.40 -7.45 -0.36
N VAL A 559 -15.87 -7.54 -1.59
CA VAL A 559 -15.16 -7.04 -2.78
C VAL A 559 -14.89 -5.55 -2.69
N LYS A 560 -15.85 -4.78 -2.17
CA LYS A 560 -15.69 -3.35 -1.95
C LYS A 560 -14.61 -3.05 -0.91
N MET A 561 -14.67 -3.71 0.24
CA MET A 561 -13.66 -3.59 1.29
C MET A 561 -12.26 -3.95 0.79
N PHE A 562 -12.14 -5.06 0.04
CA PHE A 562 -10.90 -5.48 -0.59
C PHE A 562 -10.32 -4.38 -1.49
N ASN A 563 -11.15 -3.85 -2.41
CA ASN A 563 -10.70 -2.87 -3.40
C ASN A 563 -10.25 -1.54 -2.77
N GLU A 564 -10.87 -1.14 -1.65
CA GLU A 564 -10.49 0.05 -0.86
C GLU A 564 -9.10 -0.09 -0.21
N ARG A 565 -8.59 -1.31 0.01
CA ARG A 565 -7.28 -1.51 0.66
C ARG A 565 -6.09 -1.21 -0.26
N MET A 566 -6.29 -1.18 -1.58
CA MET A 566 -5.23 -1.04 -2.58
C MET A 566 -4.16 -2.13 -2.46
N ILE A 567 -4.59 -3.38 -2.52
CA ILE A 567 -3.68 -4.52 -2.56
C ILE A 567 -2.77 -4.41 -3.79
N ILE A 568 -1.48 -4.63 -3.59
CA ILE A 568 -0.45 -4.65 -4.63
C ILE A 568 0.19 -6.04 -4.59
N ASN A 569 0.23 -6.73 -5.74
CA ASN A 569 0.86 -8.05 -5.84
C ASN A 569 2.40 -7.96 -5.86
N SER A 570 3.07 -9.11 -5.98
CA SER A 570 4.55 -9.18 -6.05
C SER A 570 5.16 -8.48 -7.26
N ASP A 571 4.38 -8.24 -8.31
CA ASP A 571 4.79 -7.59 -9.57
C ASP A 571 4.47 -6.09 -9.60
N ASP A 572 4.16 -5.49 -8.44
CA ASP A 572 3.79 -4.08 -8.28
C ASP A 572 2.49 -3.69 -9.03
N LYS A 573 1.65 -4.68 -9.37
CA LYS A 573 0.34 -4.47 -9.98
C LYS A 573 -0.72 -4.34 -8.90
N ARG A 574 -1.64 -3.41 -9.10
CA ARG A 574 -2.78 -3.28 -8.20
C ARG A 574 -3.80 -4.38 -8.48
N VAL A 575 -4.26 -5.03 -7.43
CA VAL A 575 -5.28 -6.07 -7.51
C VAL A 575 -6.67 -5.48 -7.31
N PHE A 576 -7.58 -5.82 -8.20
CA PHE A 576 -9.00 -5.54 -8.08
C PHE A 576 -9.79 -6.84 -8.11
N VAL A 577 -10.87 -6.89 -7.33
CA VAL A 577 -11.86 -7.97 -7.41
C VAL A 577 -13.19 -7.39 -7.88
N ARG A 578 -13.93 -8.16 -8.67
CA ARG A 578 -15.30 -7.85 -9.10
C ARG A 578 -16.20 -9.04 -8.83
N ALA A 579 -17.45 -8.77 -8.50
CA ALA A 579 -18.52 -9.75 -8.42
C ALA A 579 -19.35 -9.65 -9.71
N LYS A 580 -19.35 -10.70 -10.53
CA LYS A 580 -20.15 -10.81 -11.75
C LYS A 580 -21.27 -11.81 -11.52
N MET A 581 -22.52 -11.35 -11.62
CA MET A 581 -23.69 -12.23 -11.58
C MET A 581 -23.74 -13.05 -12.87
N ALA A 582 -23.92 -14.37 -12.72
CA ALA A 582 -24.02 -15.33 -13.82
C ALA A 582 -25.36 -15.22 -14.59
#